data_AF-T1ASR3-F1
#
_entry.id   AF-T1ASR3-F1
#
_cell.length_a   1.000
_cell.length_b   1.000
_cell.length_c   1.000
_cell.angle_alpha   90.00
_cell.angle_beta   90.00
_cell.angle_gamma   90.00
#
_symmetry.space_group_name_H-M   'P 1'
#
loop_
_entity.id
_entity.type
_entity.pdbx_description
1 polymer ?
#
loop_
_entity_poly.entity_id
_entity_poly.type
_entity_poly.pdbx_seq_one_letter_code
_entity_poly.pdbx_strand_id
1 'polypeptide(L)'
;PAGLDANTASRRRNKAQKDKEWEHCVKMAIIVRDLMIGNPQLAKLGYGEESLGHNAIAAGFQGQRQWTDHYPNGDYLETVLNSSFDWSGIRQPYIVATENDALNGATMLFGHLLTGTAQIFADVRTYWSPQSVFQATGHELQGDAAGACCI
;
A
#
# COMPACT_ATOMS: atom_id res chain seq x y z
N PRO A 1 -15.24 -11.58 5.24
CA PRO A 1 -15.98 -11.59 3.95
C PRO A 1 -15.10 -11.02 2.83
N ALA A 2 -15.03 -11.67 1.67
CA ALA A 2 -14.34 -11.09 0.52
C ALA A 2 -15.15 -9.91 -0.03
N GLY A 3 -14.47 -8.85 -0.47
CA GLY A 3 -15.10 -7.71 -1.15
C GLY A 3 -15.70 -8.10 -2.51
N LEU A 4 -16.43 -7.15 -3.12
CA LEU A 4 -17.00 -7.33 -4.46
C LEU A 4 -15.89 -7.49 -5.51
N ASP A 5 -15.95 -8.56 -6.31
CA ASP A 5 -15.06 -8.76 -7.45
C ASP A 5 -15.66 -8.15 -8.74
N ALA A 6 -15.22 -6.93 -9.04
CA ALA A 6 -15.68 -6.16 -10.19
C ALA A 6 -15.11 -6.63 -11.55
N ASN A 7 -14.25 -7.67 -11.59
CA ASN A 7 -13.73 -8.19 -12.84
C ASN A 7 -14.84 -8.82 -13.71
N THR A 8 -14.64 -8.79 -15.03
CA THR A 8 -15.46 -9.56 -15.97
C THR A 8 -15.39 -11.06 -15.62
N ALA A 9 -16.46 -11.81 -15.92
CA ALA A 9 -16.51 -13.24 -15.61
C ALA A 9 -15.30 -14.03 -16.15
N SER A 10 -14.79 -13.65 -17.33
CA SER A 10 -13.60 -14.25 -17.96
C SER A 10 -12.28 -13.94 -17.26
N ARG A 11 -12.21 -12.87 -16.47
CA ARG A 11 -10.99 -12.45 -15.74
C ARG A 11 -11.02 -12.79 -14.25
N ARG A 12 -12.19 -13.17 -13.72
CA ARG A 12 -12.33 -13.58 -12.31
C ARG A 12 -11.50 -14.81 -12.03
N ARG A 13 -10.65 -14.72 -11.01
CA ARG A 13 -9.87 -15.84 -10.49
C ARG A 13 -10.76 -16.78 -9.68
N ASN A 14 -10.51 -18.08 -9.80
CA ASN A 14 -11.15 -19.07 -8.95
C ASN A 14 -10.58 -19.03 -7.51
N LYS A 15 -11.22 -19.73 -6.57
CA LYS A 15 -10.81 -19.72 -5.15
C LYS A 15 -9.37 -20.17 -4.94
N ALA A 16 -8.95 -21.26 -5.59
CA ALA A 16 -7.60 -21.80 -5.43
C ALA A 16 -6.52 -20.85 -5.97
N GLN A 17 -6.81 -20.11 -7.04
CA GLN A 17 -5.91 -19.05 -7.53
C GLN A 17 -5.82 -17.90 -6.52
N LYS A 18 -6.97 -17.42 -6.03
CA LYS A 18 -7.02 -16.34 -5.02
C LYS A 18 -6.25 -16.71 -3.75
N ASP A 19 -6.32 -17.96 -3.30
CA ASP A 19 -5.61 -18.41 -2.11
C ASP A 19 -4.09 -18.37 -2.30
N LYS A 20 -3.60 -18.80 -3.47
CA LYS A 20 -2.17 -18.70 -3.81
C LYS A 20 -1.71 -17.25 -3.96
N GLU A 21 -2.54 -16.41 -4.56
CA GLU A 21 -2.27 -14.97 -4.70
C GLU A 21 -2.20 -14.32 -3.31
N TRP A 22 -3.11 -14.67 -2.40
CA TRP A 22 -3.08 -14.21 -1.01
C TRP A 22 -1.78 -14.61 -0.29
N GLU A 23 -1.38 -15.88 -0.38
CA GLU A 23 -0.09 -16.32 0.18
C GLU A 23 1.08 -15.52 -0.37
N HIS A 24 1.06 -15.22 -1.67
CA HIS A 24 2.10 -14.43 -2.32
C HIS A 24 2.13 -12.99 -1.80
N CYS A 25 0.97 -12.32 -1.72
CA CYS A 25 0.85 -10.96 -1.18
C CYS A 25 1.36 -10.86 0.26
N VAL A 26 1.03 -11.82 1.12
CA VAL A 26 1.53 -11.84 2.52
C VAL A 26 3.05 -12.05 2.54
N LYS A 27 3.58 -12.96 1.70
CA LYS A 27 5.03 -13.18 1.59
C LYS A 27 5.75 -11.92 1.10
N MET A 28 5.19 -11.17 0.15
CA MET A 28 5.75 -9.90 -0.30
C MET A 28 5.90 -8.91 0.87
N ALA A 29 4.87 -8.76 1.71
CA ALA A 29 4.93 -7.89 2.89
C ALA A 29 6.03 -8.31 3.88
N ILE A 30 6.16 -9.61 4.14
CA ILE A 30 7.23 -10.14 5.00
C ILE A 30 8.61 -9.85 4.40
N ILE A 31 8.79 -10.15 3.11
CA ILE A 31 10.08 -9.98 2.41
C ILE A 31 10.48 -8.51 2.37
N VAL A 32 9.57 -7.59 2.02
CA VAL A 32 9.89 -6.16 1.97
C VAL A 32 10.25 -5.62 3.34
N ARG A 33 9.51 -6.01 4.40
CA ARG A 33 9.89 -5.66 5.78
C ARG A 33 11.28 -6.18 6.14
N ASP A 34 11.55 -7.46 5.87
CA ASP A 34 12.84 -8.09 6.19
C ASP A 34 13.99 -7.47 5.38
N LEU A 35 13.75 -7.05 4.13
CA LEU A 35 14.71 -6.27 3.35
C LEU A 35 14.98 -4.90 3.99
N MET A 36 13.96 -4.23 4.54
CA MET A 36 14.15 -2.93 5.19
C MET A 36 14.97 -3.03 6.48
N ILE A 37 14.57 -3.91 7.39
CA ILE A 37 15.04 -3.92 8.79
C ILE A 37 15.81 -5.17 9.23
N GLY A 38 15.97 -6.15 8.34
CA GLY A 38 16.59 -7.43 8.65
C GLY A 38 15.66 -8.40 9.40
N ASN A 39 16.09 -9.65 9.51
CA ASN A 39 15.36 -10.69 10.24
C ASN A 39 16.31 -11.79 10.77
N PRO A 40 16.55 -11.88 12.08
CA PRO A 40 17.41 -12.90 12.67
C PRO A 40 16.96 -14.35 12.44
N GLN A 41 15.70 -14.60 12.08
CA GLN A 41 15.24 -15.95 11.73
C GLN A 41 15.83 -16.43 10.40
N LEU A 42 16.13 -15.51 9.46
CA LEU A 42 16.79 -15.86 8.20
C LEU A 42 18.19 -16.43 8.44
N ALA A 43 18.95 -15.88 9.39
CA ALA A 43 20.27 -16.41 9.77
C ALA A 43 20.18 -17.86 10.28
N LYS A 44 19.15 -18.18 11.08
CA LYS A 44 18.91 -19.54 11.59
C LYS A 44 18.54 -20.53 10.48
N LEU A 45 18.00 -20.04 9.37
CA LEU A 45 17.66 -20.81 8.18
C LEU A 45 18.83 -20.91 7.18
N GLY A 46 19.98 -20.30 7.47
CA GLY A 46 21.17 -20.31 6.62
C GLY A 46 21.33 -19.09 5.70
N TYR A 47 20.43 -18.11 5.78
CA TYR A 47 20.44 -16.86 4.99
C TYR A 47 21.07 -15.72 5.79
N GLY A 48 22.38 -15.84 6.05
CA GLY A 48 23.11 -14.92 6.91
C GLY A 48 23.20 -13.50 6.35
N GLU A 49 23.42 -13.36 5.03
CA GLU A 49 23.50 -12.07 4.35
C GLU A 49 22.15 -11.35 4.38
N GLU A 50 21.09 -12.05 3.97
CA GLU A 50 19.74 -11.51 3.89
C GLU A 50 19.17 -11.15 5.27
N SER A 51 19.67 -11.78 6.34
CA SER A 51 19.24 -11.47 7.71
C SER A 51 19.60 -10.05 8.16
N LEU A 52 20.54 -9.38 7.49
CA LEU A 52 21.02 -8.05 7.86
C LEU A 52 20.06 -6.93 7.48
N GLY A 53 19.29 -7.11 6.39
CA GLY A 53 18.49 -6.05 5.78
C GLY A 53 19.34 -4.89 5.24
N HIS A 54 18.69 -3.75 5.00
CA HIS A 54 19.29 -2.58 4.35
C HIS A 54 19.32 -1.33 5.25
N ASN A 55 18.99 -1.47 6.54
CA ASN A 55 18.88 -0.35 7.49
C ASN A 55 18.02 0.81 6.95
N ALA A 56 16.93 0.46 6.25
CA ALA A 56 16.09 1.41 5.54
C ALA A 56 15.00 1.97 6.46
N ILE A 57 14.95 3.30 6.60
CA ILE A 57 13.87 4.00 7.34
C ILE A 57 12.64 4.31 6.47
N ALA A 58 12.80 4.25 5.15
CA ALA A 58 11.73 4.31 4.17
C ALA A 58 12.14 3.47 2.93
N ALA A 59 11.16 2.97 2.20
CA ALA A 59 11.35 2.17 0.99
C ALA A 59 10.30 2.54 -0.07
N GLY A 60 10.45 1.96 -1.26
CA GLY A 60 9.47 2.04 -2.33
C GLY A 60 9.39 0.70 -3.07
N PHE A 61 8.19 0.34 -3.52
CA PHE A 61 7.97 -0.84 -4.33
C PHE A 61 7.52 -0.42 -5.72
N GLN A 62 8.35 -0.69 -6.73
CA GLN A 62 8.08 -0.21 -8.09
C GLN A 62 6.77 -0.78 -8.64
N GLY A 63 6.53 -2.08 -8.48
CA GLY A 63 5.32 -2.75 -8.97
C GLY A 63 5.16 -2.64 -10.49
N GLN A 64 4.48 -1.59 -10.95
CA GLN A 64 4.23 -1.40 -12.37
C GLN A 64 5.54 -1.11 -13.14
N ARG A 65 5.78 -1.71 -14.32
CA ARG A 65 4.95 -2.71 -15.02
C ARG A 65 5.50 -4.12 -14.92
N GLN A 66 6.82 -4.26 -14.83
CA GLN A 66 7.54 -5.52 -15.00
C GLN A 66 7.16 -6.55 -13.94
N TRP A 67 6.83 -6.12 -12.72
CA TRP A 67 6.36 -7.04 -11.70
C TRP A 67 4.88 -7.39 -11.89
N THR A 68 4.01 -6.38 -11.95
CA THR A 68 2.54 -6.57 -11.99
C THR A 68 2.04 -7.24 -13.27
N ASP A 69 2.83 -7.21 -14.35
CA ASP A 69 2.51 -7.94 -15.57
C ASP A 69 2.63 -9.48 -15.40
N HIS A 70 3.28 -9.95 -14.32
CA HIS A 70 3.50 -11.38 -14.05
C HIS A 70 3.06 -11.86 -12.67
N TYR A 71 3.19 -11.03 -11.65
CA TYR A 71 2.96 -11.38 -10.24
C TYR A 71 1.84 -10.52 -9.61
N PRO A 72 1.27 -10.95 -8.47
CA PRO A 72 0.35 -10.11 -7.70
C PRO A 72 0.95 -8.74 -7.40
N ASN A 73 0.12 -7.70 -7.38
CA ASN A 73 0.55 -6.32 -7.16
C ASN A 73 0.95 -6.03 -5.70
N GLY A 74 1.42 -4.80 -5.49
CA GLY A 74 1.92 -4.32 -4.19
C GLY A 74 0.84 -3.92 -3.19
N ASP A 75 -0.43 -3.80 -3.60
CA ASP A 75 -1.47 -3.14 -2.79
C ASP A 75 -1.51 -3.64 -1.33
N TYR A 76 -1.48 -4.96 -1.12
CA TYR A 76 -1.53 -5.53 0.23
C TYR A 76 -0.24 -5.24 1.03
N LEU A 77 0.93 -5.36 0.40
CA LEU A 77 2.21 -5.11 1.08
C LEU A 77 2.33 -3.64 1.49
N GLU A 78 1.98 -2.73 0.58
CA GLU A 78 2.03 -1.29 0.80
C GLU A 78 1.03 -0.89 1.90
N THR A 79 -0.19 -1.43 1.83
CA THR A 79 -1.23 -1.17 2.84
C THR A 79 -0.83 -1.67 4.22
N VAL A 80 -0.42 -2.94 4.35
CA VAL A 80 -0.15 -3.54 5.66
C VAL A 80 1.12 -2.98 6.29
N LEU A 81 2.15 -2.66 5.49
CA LEU A 81 3.39 -2.09 6.00
C LEU A 81 3.19 -0.64 6.48
N ASN A 82 2.46 0.20 5.75
CA ASN A 82 2.11 1.55 6.18
C ASN A 82 1.03 1.61 7.29
N SER A 83 0.39 0.47 7.61
CA SER A 83 -0.53 0.38 8.73
C SER A 83 0.21 0.26 10.08
N SER A 84 -0.45 0.71 11.15
CA SER A 84 0.07 0.64 12.54
C SER A 84 -0.15 -0.72 13.22
N PHE A 85 -0.57 -1.74 12.47
CA PHE A 85 -0.73 -3.10 12.97
C PHE A 85 -0.66 -4.12 11.82
N ASP A 86 -0.31 -5.35 12.17
CA ASP A 86 -0.48 -6.52 11.31
C ASP A 86 -0.73 -7.78 12.18
N TRP A 87 -0.53 -8.98 11.62
CA TRP A 87 -0.70 -10.24 12.34
C TRP A 87 0.23 -10.42 13.56
N SER A 88 1.29 -9.61 13.69
CA SER A 88 2.17 -9.58 14.86
C SER A 88 1.71 -8.61 15.97
N GLY A 89 0.62 -7.87 15.75
CA GLY A 89 0.06 -6.90 16.70
C GLY A 89 0.27 -5.45 16.27
N ILE A 90 0.07 -4.53 17.22
CA ILE A 90 0.28 -3.08 17.02
C ILE A 90 1.78 -2.81 16.93
N ARG A 91 2.20 -1.99 15.96
CA ARG A 91 3.59 -1.61 15.73
C ARG A 91 3.72 -0.24 15.07
N GLN A 92 4.95 0.26 14.98
CA GLN A 92 5.25 1.39 14.11
C GLN A 92 4.97 1.04 12.64
N PRO A 93 4.31 1.94 11.88
CA PRO A 93 4.24 1.86 10.43
C PRO A 93 5.63 1.82 9.78
N TYR A 94 5.76 1.05 8.71
CA TYR A 94 6.90 1.13 7.80
C TYR A 94 6.52 2.01 6.62
N ILE A 95 7.34 3.01 6.31
CA ILE A 95 7.10 3.91 5.18
C ILE A 95 7.50 3.20 3.89
N VAL A 96 6.50 2.81 3.10
CA VAL A 96 6.69 2.15 1.80
C VAL A 96 5.87 2.90 0.75
N ALA A 97 6.55 3.58 -0.16
CA ALA A 97 5.92 4.34 -1.23
C ALA A 97 5.50 3.43 -2.40
N THR A 98 4.23 3.53 -2.78
CA THR A 98 3.68 2.93 -4.01
C THR A 98 4.45 3.45 -5.23
N GLU A 99 4.63 2.58 -6.22
CA GLU A 99 5.30 2.87 -7.49
C GLU A 99 6.76 3.35 -7.37
N ASN A 100 7.38 3.12 -6.22
CA ASN A 100 8.70 3.61 -5.89
C ASN A 100 8.83 5.14 -6.08
N ASP A 101 7.76 5.89 -5.80
CA ASP A 101 7.83 7.35 -5.72
C ASP A 101 8.60 7.76 -4.45
N ALA A 102 9.92 7.91 -4.60
CA ALA A 102 10.79 8.29 -3.51
C ALA A 102 10.49 9.68 -2.94
N LEU A 103 9.90 10.59 -3.73
CA LEU A 103 9.56 11.94 -3.26
C LEU A 103 8.34 11.90 -2.36
N ASN A 104 7.31 11.13 -2.73
CA ASN A 104 6.19 10.91 -1.82
C ASN A 104 6.60 10.06 -0.61
N GLY A 105 7.55 9.11 -0.78
CA GLY A 105 8.18 8.42 0.34
C GLY A 105 8.86 9.38 1.33
N ALA A 106 9.53 10.43 0.84
CA ALA A 106 10.15 11.44 1.69
C ALA A 106 9.12 12.32 2.43
N THR A 107 8.00 12.68 1.80
CA THR A 107 6.93 13.45 2.45
C THR A 107 6.21 12.62 3.52
N MET A 108 5.92 11.35 3.22
CA MET A 108 5.40 10.39 4.19
C MET A 108 6.38 10.24 5.37
N LEU A 109 7.67 10.03 5.10
CA LEU A 109 8.67 9.93 6.15
C LEU A 109 8.71 11.18 7.03
N PHE A 110 8.64 12.37 6.44
CA PHE A 110 8.62 13.62 7.20
C PHE A 110 7.39 13.71 8.12
N GLY A 111 6.20 13.43 7.60
CA GLY A 111 4.98 13.38 8.39
C GLY A 111 5.09 12.38 9.54
N HIS A 112 5.57 11.17 9.25
CA HIS A 112 5.74 10.12 10.25
C HIS A 112 6.72 10.51 11.37
N LEU A 113 7.87 11.11 11.04
CA LEU A 113 8.85 11.54 12.04
C LEU A 113 8.35 12.70 12.92
N LEU A 114 7.43 13.53 12.41
CA LEU A 114 6.84 14.63 13.17
C LEU A 114 5.70 14.17 14.10
N THR A 115 4.90 13.19 13.67
CA THR A 115 3.65 12.84 14.36
C THR A 115 3.67 11.46 15.02
N GLY A 116 4.55 10.57 14.60
CA GLY A 116 4.55 9.16 14.99
C GLY A 116 3.36 8.36 14.44
N THR A 117 2.59 8.91 13.50
CA THR A 117 1.38 8.28 12.96
C THR A 117 1.62 7.60 11.61
N ALA A 118 0.71 6.70 11.22
CA ALA A 118 0.64 6.17 9.85
C ALA A 118 0.39 7.30 8.85
N GLN A 119 0.86 7.10 7.61
CA GLN A 119 0.79 8.09 6.55
C GLN A 119 0.02 7.51 5.38
N ILE A 120 -0.84 8.34 4.77
CA ILE A 120 -1.66 7.95 3.63
C ILE A 120 -0.92 8.35 2.35
N PHE A 121 -0.71 7.37 1.46
CA PHE A 121 -0.35 7.62 0.08
C PHE A 121 -1.65 7.87 -0.71
N ALA A 122 -1.67 8.90 -1.56
CA ALA A 122 -2.83 9.20 -2.39
C ALA A 122 -2.42 9.80 -3.74
N ASP A 123 -3.09 9.37 -4.80
CA ASP A 123 -3.15 10.15 -6.03
C ASP A 123 -4.13 11.30 -5.84
N VAL A 124 -3.73 12.52 -6.21
CA VAL A 124 -4.68 13.63 -6.34
C VAL A 124 -5.44 13.44 -7.65
N ARG A 125 -6.53 12.68 -7.59
CA ARG A 125 -7.14 12.06 -8.77
C ARG A 125 -8.14 12.96 -9.47
N THR A 126 -9.04 13.61 -8.73
CA THR A 126 -10.14 14.38 -9.32
C THR A 126 -10.47 15.62 -8.52
N TYR A 127 -10.62 16.74 -9.24
CA TYR A 127 -11.26 17.94 -8.75
C TYR A 127 -12.76 17.93 -9.08
N TRP A 128 -13.60 18.03 -8.06
CA TRP A 128 -15.05 18.13 -8.18
C TRP A 128 -15.51 19.55 -7.84
N SER A 129 -15.85 20.31 -8.88
CA SER A 129 -16.53 21.58 -8.71
C SER A 129 -17.97 21.37 -8.20
N PRO A 130 -18.56 22.34 -7.48
CA PRO A 130 -19.95 22.26 -7.05
C PRO A 130 -20.91 22.04 -8.22
N GLN A 131 -20.66 22.71 -9.35
CA GLN A 131 -21.44 22.53 -10.56
C GLN A 131 -21.38 21.10 -11.10
N SER A 132 -20.20 20.49 -11.17
CA SER A 132 -20.05 19.11 -11.66
C SER A 132 -20.74 18.08 -10.76
N VAL A 133 -20.70 18.27 -9.43
CA VAL A 133 -21.43 17.40 -8.50
C VAL A 133 -22.93 17.55 -8.70
N PHE A 134 -23.43 18.78 -8.76
CA PHE A 134 -24.85 19.03 -8.97
C PHE A 134 -25.35 18.45 -10.30
N GLN A 135 -24.57 18.60 -11.39
CA GLN A 135 -24.92 18.03 -12.68
C GLN A 135 -24.98 16.50 -12.67
N ALA A 136 -24.04 15.84 -11.98
CA ALA A 136 -23.96 14.38 -11.95
C ALA A 136 -24.97 13.73 -10.98
N THR A 137 -25.33 14.44 -9.91
CA THR A 137 -26.05 13.84 -8.76
C THR A 137 -27.32 14.57 -8.35
N GLY A 138 -27.52 15.82 -8.80
CA GLY A 138 -28.57 16.71 -8.32
C GLY A 138 -28.32 17.29 -6.92
N HIS A 139 -27.19 16.97 -6.28
CA HIS A 139 -26.86 17.43 -4.94
C HIS A 139 -26.03 18.72 -4.96
N GLU A 140 -26.43 19.70 -4.16
CA GLU A 140 -25.68 20.93 -3.94
C GLU A 140 -24.70 20.74 -2.76
N LEU A 141 -23.41 20.95 -3.00
CA LEU A 141 -22.38 20.82 -1.96
C LEU A 141 -22.53 21.89 -0.89
N GLN A 142 -22.29 21.50 0.37
CA GLN A 142 -22.41 22.37 1.55
C GLN A 142 -21.24 22.16 2.53
N GLY A 143 -21.12 23.05 3.51
CA GLY A 143 -20.07 22.99 4.54
C GLY A 143 -18.67 23.12 3.94
N ASP A 144 -17.71 22.36 4.47
CA ASP A 144 -16.31 22.38 4.00
C ASP A 144 -16.16 22.00 2.51
N ALA A 145 -17.13 21.27 1.94
CA ALA A 145 -17.15 20.89 0.54
C ALA A 145 -17.81 21.93 -0.38
N ALA A 146 -18.37 23.02 0.15
CA ALA A 146 -19.16 23.98 -0.63
C ALA A 146 -18.37 24.65 -1.77
N GLY A 147 -17.06 24.83 -1.59
CA GLY A 147 -16.19 25.43 -2.60
C GLY A 147 -15.77 24.45 -3.70
N ALA A 148 -15.35 23.25 -3.29
CA ALA A 148 -15.00 22.12 -4.14
C ALA A 148 -14.63 20.92 -3.26
N CYS A 149 -14.56 19.73 -3.86
CA CYS A 149 -13.96 18.55 -3.26
C CYS A 149 -12.78 18.06 -4.13
N CYS A 150 -11.65 17.75 -3.50
CA CYS A 150 -10.54 17.08 -4.15
C CYS A 150 -10.39 15.70 -3.51
N ILE A 151 -10.30 14.67 -4.35
CA ILE A 151 -9.98 13.31 -3.94
C ILE A 151 -8.77 12.87 -4.75
#